data_AF-A0A9D5MCI7-F1
#
_entry.id   AF-A0A9D5MCI7-F1
#
_cell.length_a   1.000
_cell.length_b   1.000
_cell.length_c   1.000
_cell.angle_alpha   90.00
_cell.angle_beta   90.00
_cell.angle_gamma   90.00
#
_symmetry.space_group_name_H-M   'P 1'
#
loop_
_entity.id
_entity.type
_entity.pdbx_description
1 polymer ?
#
loop_
_entity_poly.entity_id
_entity_poly.type
_entity_poly.pdbx_seq_one_letter_code
_entity_poly.pdbx_strand_id
1 'polypeptide(L)'
;MKNCENSMKYDTAAKAMEESKARLEAEKNTKRSNEIQVDEMLSWATRFEDASYEAKHLVIAQLVDRIEVKKDYEITIYWRMTAEQFFGKKNEASA
;
A
#
# COMPACT_ATOMS: atom_id res chain seq x y z
N MET A 1 -17.83 21.42 -47.01
CA MET A 1 -16.74 20.69 -46.31
C MET A 1 -16.37 21.27 -44.95
N LYS A 2 -16.28 22.60 -44.75
CA LYS A 2 -15.91 23.24 -43.46
C LYS A 2 -16.76 22.85 -42.23
N ASN A 3 -18.04 22.51 -42.41
CA ASN A 3 -18.94 22.13 -41.30
C ASN A 3 -18.63 20.75 -40.70
N CYS A 4 -18.16 19.80 -41.53
CA CYS A 4 -17.77 18.45 -41.11
C CYS A 4 -16.44 18.48 -40.35
N GLU A 5 -15.51 19.34 -40.78
CA GLU A 5 -14.23 19.53 -40.10
C GLU A 5 -14.42 20.13 -38.69
N ASN A 6 -15.37 21.04 -38.53
CA ASN A 6 -15.71 21.59 -37.22
C ASN A 6 -16.36 20.54 -36.31
N SER A 7 -17.30 19.73 -36.80
CA SER A 7 -17.91 18.68 -35.96
C SER A 7 -16.88 17.64 -35.49
N MET A 8 -15.96 17.23 -36.36
CA MET A 8 -14.88 16.30 -35.99
C MET A 8 -13.93 16.88 -34.93
N LYS A 9 -13.67 18.19 -34.95
CA LYS A 9 -12.88 18.87 -33.91
C LYS A 9 -13.60 18.88 -32.56
N TYR A 10 -14.91 19.13 -32.54
CA TYR A 10 -15.71 19.08 -31.31
C TYR A 10 -15.77 17.66 -30.73
N ASP A 11 -15.96 16.63 -31.56
CA ASP A 11 -16.01 15.24 -31.12
C ASP A 11 -14.67 14.76 -30.53
N THR A 12 -13.56 15.18 -31.14
CA THR A 12 -12.21 14.86 -30.67
C THR A 12 -11.90 15.56 -29.35
N ALA A 13 -12.29 16.83 -29.22
CA ALA A 13 -12.14 17.58 -27.97
C ALA A 13 -13.00 16.98 -26.85
N ALA A 14 -14.23 16.54 -27.17
CA ALA A 14 -15.11 15.87 -26.21
C ALA A 14 -14.51 14.54 -25.72
N LYS A 15 -13.97 13.71 -26.62
CA LYS A 15 -13.30 12.45 -26.25
C LYS A 15 -12.06 12.67 -25.38
N ALA A 16 -11.22 13.65 -25.71
CA ALA A 16 -10.04 13.97 -24.91
C ALA A 16 -10.43 14.44 -23.49
N MET A 17 -11.55 15.17 -23.36
CA MET A 17 -12.07 15.58 -22.05
C MET A 17 -12.63 14.39 -21.25
N GLU A 18 -13.33 13.47 -21.90
CA GLU A 18 -13.85 12.23 -21.30
C GLU A 18 -12.71 11.36 -20.76
N GLU A 19 -11.67 11.15 -21.57
CA GLU A 19 -10.48 10.36 -21.20
C GLU A 19 -9.70 10.99 -20.04
N SER A 20 -9.56 12.33 -20.05
CA SER A 20 -8.92 13.07 -18.96
C SER A 20 -9.71 12.93 -17.65
N LYS A 21 -11.06 13.02 -17.70
CA LYS A 21 -11.92 12.80 -16.53
C LYS A 21 -11.82 11.37 -16.01
N ALA A 22 -11.83 10.38 -16.91
CA ALA A 22 -11.70 8.97 -16.53
C ALA A 22 -10.36 8.68 -15.85
N ARG A 23 -9.26 9.25 -16.36
CA ARG A 23 -7.94 9.18 -15.72
C ARG A 23 -7.91 9.82 -14.34
N LEU A 24 -8.49 11.01 -14.20
CA LEU A 24 -8.56 11.71 -12.92
C LEU A 24 -9.37 10.92 -11.87
N GLU A 25 -10.50 10.33 -12.26
CA GLU A 25 -11.30 9.49 -11.34
C GLU A 25 -10.56 8.20 -10.97
N ALA A 26 -9.83 7.58 -11.91
CA ALA A 26 -8.98 6.44 -11.60
C ALA A 26 -7.88 6.81 -10.59
N GLU A 27 -7.20 7.94 -10.79
CA GLU A 27 -6.17 8.45 -9.87
C GLU A 27 -6.74 8.77 -8.49
N LYS A 28 -7.93 9.37 -8.41
CA LYS A 28 -8.64 9.62 -7.14
C LYS A 28 -8.97 8.32 -6.41
N ASN A 29 -9.44 7.31 -7.14
CA ASN A 29 -9.74 6.00 -6.58
C ASN A 29 -8.49 5.30 -6.07
N THR A 30 -7.38 5.35 -6.81
CA THR A 30 -6.08 4.84 -6.36
C THR A 30 -5.60 5.57 -5.11
N LYS A 31 -5.67 6.91 -5.10
CA LYS A 31 -5.28 7.71 -3.93
C LYS A 31 -6.12 7.35 -2.70
N ARG A 32 -7.44 7.26 -2.84
CA ARG A 32 -8.34 6.84 -1.76
C ARG A 32 -8.00 5.44 -1.25
N SER A 33 -7.73 4.49 -2.15
CA SER A 33 -7.32 3.13 -1.78
C SER A 33 -6.03 3.14 -0.95
N ASN A 34 -5.06 3.96 -1.34
CA ASN A 34 -3.81 4.09 -0.59
C ASN A 34 -4.04 4.74 0.78
N GLU A 35 -4.89 5.76 0.87
CA GLU A 35 -5.25 6.41 2.15
C GLU A 35 -5.91 5.41 3.11
N ILE A 36 -6.82 4.57 2.62
CA ILE A 36 -7.46 3.51 3.43
C ILE A 36 -6.43 2.51 3.96
N GLN A 37 -5.49 2.06 3.12
CA GLN A 37 -4.45 1.12 3.54
C GLN A 37 -3.53 1.70 4.61
N VAL A 38 -3.18 2.99 4.49
CA VAL A 38 -2.38 3.69 5.49
C VAL A 38 -3.14 3.83 6.80
N ASP A 39 -4.42 4.21 6.74
CA ASP A 39 -5.27 4.34 7.93
C ASP A 39 -5.46 2.99 8.65
N GLU A 40 -5.65 1.91 7.89
CA GLU A 40 -5.72 0.57 8.45
C GLU A 40 -4.42 0.19 9.19
N MET A 41 -3.26 0.46 8.59
CA MET A 41 -1.96 0.18 9.21
C MET A 41 -1.74 1.02 10.49
N LEU A 42 -2.12 2.30 10.47
CA LEU A 42 -2.10 3.15 11.66
C LEU A 42 -3.03 2.61 12.75
N SER A 43 -4.22 2.14 12.38
CA SER A 43 -5.18 1.57 13.33
C SER A 43 -4.65 0.28 13.97
N TRP A 44 -3.83 -0.51 13.28
CA TRP A 44 -3.17 -1.68 13.86
C TRP A 44 -2.05 -1.28 14.82
N ALA A 45 -1.29 -0.23 14.48
CA ALA A 45 -0.27 0.33 15.37
C ALA A 45 -0.90 0.85 16.67
N THR A 46 -2.01 1.60 16.59
CA THR A 46 -2.75 2.07 17.77
C THR A 46 -3.29 0.91 18.60
N ARG A 47 -3.88 -0.11 17.97
CA ARG A 47 -4.35 -1.31 18.70
C ARG A 47 -3.23 -2.06 19.39
N PHE A 48 -2.05 -2.13 18.76
CA PHE A 48 -0.87 -2.71 19.39
C PHE A 48 -0.41 -1.86 20.57
N GLU A 49 -0.39 -0.53 20.45
CA GLU A 49 -0.01 0.39 21.52
C GLU A 49 -0.98 0.37 22.72
N ASP A 50 -2.28 0.22 22.46
CA ASP A 50 -3.31 0.12 23.51
C ASP A 50 -3.37 -1.27 24.15
N ALA A 51 -2.78 -2.30 23.53
CA ALA A 51 -2.79 -3.65 24.06
C ALA A 51 -2.00 -3.73 25.39
N SER A 52 -2.42 -4.67 26.27
CA SER A 52 -1.69 -4.92 27.51
C SER A 52 -0.26 -5.36 27.23
N TYR A 53 0.63 -5.18 28.20
CA TYR A 53 2.02 -5.57 28.06
C TYR A 53 2.16 -7.06 27.72
N GLU A 54 1.34 -7.91 28.32
CA GLU A 54 1.30 -9.35 28.07
C GLU A 54 0.86 -9.66 26.64
N ALA A 55 -0.15 -8.96 26.12
CA ALA A 55 -0.63 -9.14 24.75
C ALA A 55 0.44 -8.70 23.72
N LYS A 56 1.07 -7.55 23.94
CA LYS A 56 2.21 -7.10 23.12
C LYS A 56 3.33 -8.13 23.12
N HIS A 57 3.66 -8.65 24.31
CA HIS A 57 4.71 -9.64 24.49
C HIS A 57 4.38 -10.95 23.78
N LEU A 58 3.13 -11.42 23.84
CA LEU A 58 2.67 -12.62 23.15
C LEU A 58 2.77 -12.50 21.63
N VAL A 59 2.32 -11.36 21.09
CA VAL A 59 2.41 -11.07 19.65
C VAL A 59 3.88 -11.09 19.20
N ILE A 60 4.76 -10.40 19.92
CA ILE A 60 6.21 -10.40 19.61
C ILE A 60 6.80 -11.80 19.77
N ALA A 61 6.48 -12.53 20.83
CA ALA A 61 7.01 -13.86 21.12
C ALA A 61 6.61 -14.91 20.08
N GLN A 62 5.50 -14.71 19.37
CA GLN A 62 5.10 -15.58 18.27
C GLN A 62 5.92 -15.31 16.99
N LEU A 63 6.33 -14.06 16.77
CA LEU A 63 7.00 -13.60 15.55
C LEU A 63 8.52 -13.68 15.64
N VAL A 64 9.06 -13.33 16.81
CA VAL A 64 10.49 -13.21 17.06
C VAL A 64 11.02 -14.50 17.65
N ASP A 65 12.07 -15.03 17.03
CA ASP A 65 12.78 -16.21 17.52
C ASP A 65 13.81 -15.82 18.58
N ARG A 66 14.60 -14.78 18.29
CA ARG A 66 15.70 -14.33 19.15
C ARG A 66 15.99 -12.85 18.94
N ILE A 67 16.33 -12.16 20.02
CA ILE A 67 16.86 -10.79 19.99
C ILE A 67 18.28 -10.84 20.54
N GLU A 68 19.24 -10.38 19.76
CA GLU A 68 20.62 -10.19 20.20
C GLU A 68 20.90 -8.71 20.34
N VAL A 69 21.38 -8.30 21.52
CA VAL A 69 21.85 -6.94 21.78
C VAL A 69 23.35 -7.00 21.97
N LYS A 70 24.11 -6.42 21.05
CA LYS A 70 25.57 -6.39 21.07
C LYS A 70 26.07 -5.07 21.66
N LYS A 71 27.39 -4.91 21.68
CA LYS A 71 28.02 -3.62 22.07
C LYS A 71 27.54 -2.51 21.13
N ASP A 72 27.59 -1.28 21.64
CA ASP A 72 27.15 -0.08 20.92
C ASP A 72 25.66 -0.06 20.54
N TYR A 73 24.82 -0.81 21.28
CA TYR A 73 23.38 -0.92 21.06
C TYR A 73 23.00 -1.49 19.68
N GLU A 74 23.87 -2.29 19.06
CA GLU A 74 23.51 -3.04 17.85
C GLU A 74 22.48 -4.13 18.21
N ILE A 75 21.26 -3.99 17.71
CA ILE A 75 20.16 -4.94 17.91
C ILE A 75 19.99 -5.78 16.65
N THR A 76 20.15 -7.10 16.77
CA THR A 76 19.83 -8.06 15.73
C THR A 76 18.57 -8.84 16.12
N ILE A 77 17.54 -8.80 15.28
CA ILE A 77 16.28 -9.50 15.51
C ILE A 77 16.18 -10.67 14.52
N TYR A 78 16.01 -11.88 15.07
CA TYR A 78 15.78 -13.10 14.32
C TYR A 78 14.29 -13.40 14.33
N TRP A 79 13.72 -13.62 13.15
CA TRP A 79 12.29 -13.86 12.96
C TRP A 79 12.03 -15.35 12.73
N ARG A 80 10.87 -15.85 13.18
CA ARG A 80 10.41 -17.23 12.92
C ARG A 80 9.77 -17.43 11.54
N MET A 81 9.70 -16.37 10.74
CA MET A 81 9.13 -16.36 9.39
C MET A 81 10.14 -15.86 8.38
N THR A 82 9.98 -16.27 7.12
CA THR A 82 10.82 -15.77 6.04
C THR A 82 10.33 -14.42 5.53
N ALA A 83 11.21 -13.66 4.87
CA ALA A 83 10.86 -12.38 4.28
C ALA A 83 9.74 -12.54 3.23
N GLU A 84 9.74 -13.63 2.46
CA GLU A 84 8.72 -13.92 1.45
C GLU A 84 7.35 -14.23 2.07
N GLN A 85 7.32 -14.81 3.27
CA GLN A 85 6.09 -15.02 4.03
C GLN A 85 5.55 -13.71 4.59
N PHE A 86 6.44 -12.79 4.98
CA PHE A 86 6.06 -11.49 5.54
C PHE A 86 5.61 -10.48 4.46
N PHE A 87 6.40 -10.31 3.40
CA PHE A 87 6.11 -9.37 2.31
C PHE A 87 5.16 -9.95 1.25
N GLY A 88 4.79 -11.22 1.38
CA GLY A 88 4.08 -11.98 0.35
C GLY A 88 5.02 -12.42 -0.77
N LYS A 89 4.70 -13.55 -1.42
CA LYS A 89 5.37 -13.91 -2.68
C LYS A 89 5.10 -12.79 -3.68
N LYS A 90 6.15 -12.11 -4.15
CA LYS A 90 6.07 -11.42 -5.44
C LYS A 90 5.72 -12.50 -6.46
N ASN A 91 4.47 -12.54 -6.90
CA ASN A 91 4.13 -13.27 -8.10
C ASN A 91 4.86 -12.56 -9.25
N GLU A 92 6.02 -13.07 -9.63
CA GLU A 92 6.65 -12.82 -10.91
C GLU A 92 5.78 -13.48 -11.99
N ALA A 93 4.59 -12.92 -12.22
CA ALA A 93 3.67 -13.32 -13.26
C ALA A 93 3.21 -12.07 -14.02
N SER A 94 4.18 -11.40 -14.66
CA SER A 94 3.99 -10.62 -15.89
C SER A 94 5.33 -9.97 -16.27
N ALA A 95 6.18 -10.73 -16.95
CA ALA A 95 7.18 -10.22 -17.88
C ALA A 95 6.85 -10.79 -19.25
#